data_AF-A0A521N7D0-F1
#
_entry.id   AF-A0A521N7D0-F1
#
_cell.length_a   1.000
_cell.length_b   1.000
_cell.length_c   1.000
_cell.angle_alpha   90.00
_cell.angle_beta   90.00
_cell.angle_gamma   90.00
#
_symmetry.space_group_name_H-M   'P 1'
#
loop_
_entity.id
_entity.type
_entity.pdbx_description
1 polymer ?
#
loop_
_entity_poly.entity_id
_entity_poly.type
_entity_poly.pdbx_seq_one_letter_code
_entity_poly.pdbx_strand_id
1 'polypeptide(L)' 'MQVLLISILWLALIIYTIKGIFERRELERNTQLLWTILIVVAPVFGLLIYYIFGTERKD' A
#
# COMPACT_ATOMS: atom_id res chain seq x y z
N MET A 1 4.61 14.29 15.88
CA MET A 1 5.79 14.46 15.00
C MET A 1 6.21 13.16 14.32
N GLN A 2 6.36 12.04 15.05
CA GLN A 2 6.74 10.73 14.49
C GLN A 2 5.73 10.20 13.44
N VAL A 3 4.43 10.28 13.72
CA VAL A 3 3.39 9.82 12.78
C VAL A 3 3.45 10.54 11.43
N LEU A 4 3.69 11.86 11.44
CA LEU A 4 3.82 12.65 10.20
C LEU A 4 5.01 12.20 9.35
N LEU A 5 6.16 11.95 9.98
CA LEU A 5 7.36 11.47 9.28
C LEU A 5 7.11 10.10 8.65
N ILE A 6 6.46 9.19 9.39
CA ILE A 6 6.10 7.85 8.90
C ILE A 6 5.13 7.97 7.70
N SER A 7 4.12 8.82 7.78
CA SER A 7 3.17 9.03 6.67
C SER A 7 3.84 9.58 5.42
N ILE A 8 4.78 10.52 5.57
CA ILE A 8 5.54 11.08 4.43
C ILE A 8 6.42 10.01 3.79
N LEU A 9 7.12 9.21 4.60
CA LEU A 9 7.95 8.11 4.10
C LEU A 9 7.11 7.06 3.36
N TRP A 10 5.94 6.70 3.89
CA TRP A 10 5.01 5.78 3.22
C TRP A 10 4.53 6.33 1.89
N LEU A 11 4.17 7.62 1.83
CA LEU A 11 3.75 8.25 0.58
C LEU A 11 4.88 8.25 -0.46
N ALA A 12 6.10 8.60 -0.06
CA ALA A 12 7.26 8.55 -0.94
C ALA A 12 7.55 7.14 -1.45
N LEU A 13 7.40 6.13 -0.60
CA LEU A 13 7.55 4.72 -0.96
C LEU A 13 6.51 4.31 -2.01
N ILE A 14 5.23 4.63 -1.81
CA ILE A 14 4.16 4.33 -2.77
C ILE A 14 4.47 4.97 -4.13
N ILE A 15 4.85 6.25 -4.16
CA ILE A 15 5.19 6.94 -5.40
C ILE A 15 6.38 6.27 -6.10
N TYR A 16 7.43 5.93 -5.35
CA TYR A 16 8.62 5.26 -5.89
C TYR A 16 8.27 3.89 -6.47
N THR A 17 7.45 3.10 -5.77
CA THR A 17 7.05 1.77 -6.26
C THR A 17 6.16 1.86 -7.49
N ILE A 18 5.21 2.81 -7.54
CA ILE A 18 4.38 3.05 -8.72
C ILE A 18 5.27 3.41 -9.92
N LYS A 19 6.21 4.35 -9.74
CA LYS A 19 7.16 4.72 -10.78
C LYS A 19 7.97 3.50 -11.27
N GLY A 20 8.49 2.70 -10.35
CA GLY A 20 9.23 1.48 -10.68
C GLY A 20 8.40 0.45 -11.46
N ILE A 21 7.09 0.33 -11.17
CA ILE A 21 6.18 -0.55 -11.93
C ILE A 21 6.00 -0.07 -13.37
N PHE A 22 5.82 1.24 -13.58
CA PHE A 22 5.66 1.81 -14.92
C PHE A 22 6.97 1.87 -15.71
N GLU A 23 8.12 1.86 -15.05
CA GLU A 23 9.44 1.76 -15.70
C GLU A 23 9.74 0.34 -16.22
N ARG A 24 9.09 -0.69 -15.66
CA ARG A 24 9.20 -2.08 -16.10
C ARG A 24 8.45 -2.30 -17.42
N ARG A 25 9.18 -2.21 -18.53
CA ARG A 25 8.66 -2.43 -19.89
C ARG A 25 8.34 -3.89 -20.19
N GLU A 26 8.82 -4.82 -19.38
CA GLU A 26 8.54 -6.25 -19.46
C GLU A 26 7.14 -6.62 -18.97
N LEU A 27 6.48 -5.73 -18.21
CA LEU A 27 5.14 -5.97 -17.68
C LEU A 27 4.08 -5.46 -18.64
N GLU A 28 3.08 -6.30 -18.93
CA GLU A 28 1.87 -5.85 -19.61
C GLU A 28 1.16 -4.75 -18.80
N ARG A 29 0.50 -3.83 -19.51
CA ARG A 29 -0.20 -2.68 -18.90
C ARG A 29 -1.22 -3.11 -17.84
N ASN A 30 -1.96 -4.20 -18.10
CA ASN A 30 -2.94 -4.72 -17.14
C ASN A 30 -2.26 -5.19 -15.85
N THR A 31 -1.11 -5.85 -15.96
CA THR A 31 -0.32 -6.30 -14.81
C THR A 31 0.22 -5.11 -14.01
N GLN A 32 0.70 -4.06 -14.67
CA GLN A 32 1.14 -2.82 -14.01
C GLN A 32 0.00 -2.15 -13.22
N LEU A 33 -1.21 -2.10 -13.79
CA LEU A 33 -2.39 -1.55 -13.14
C LEU A 33 -2.82 -2.38 -11.94
N LEU A 34 -2.84 -3.72 -12.06
CA LEU A 34 -3.17 -4.62 -10.95
C LEU A 34 -2.20 -4.43 -9.78
N TRP A 35 -0.89 -4.37 -10.04
CA TRP A 35 0.11 -4.12 -9.01
C TRP A 35 -0.06 -2.75 -8.35
N THR A 36 -0.37 -1.73 -9.14
CA THR A 36 -0.63 -0.37 -8.62
C THR A 36 -1.83 -0.36 -7.68
N ILE A 37 -2.95 -0.97 -8.11
CA ILE A 37 -4.16 -1.10 -7.28
C ILE A 37 -3.84 -1.86 -5.99
N LEU A 38 -3.13 -2.99 -6.09
CA LEU A 38 -2.77 -3.80 -4.94
C LEU A 38 -1.96 -3.01 -3.90
N ILE A 39 -0.94 -2.26 -4.32
CA ILE A 39 -0.09 -1.48 -3.41
C ILE A 39 -0.86 -0.36 -2.71
N VAL A 40 -1.81 0.27 -3.40
CA VAL A 40 -2.63 1.35 -2.82
C VAL A 40 -3.70 0.79 -1.90
N VAL A 41 -4.29 -0.35 -2.24
CA VAL A 41 -5.44 -0.95 -1.55
C VAL A 41 -5.03 -1.85 -0.39
N ALA A 42 -3.88 -2.54 -0.46
CA ALA A 42 -3.39 -3.42 0.59
C ALA A 42 -3.26 -2.78 1.98
N PRO A 43 -2.76 -1.53 2.13
CA PRO A 43 -2.73 -0.85 3.43
C PRO A 43 -4.13 -0.66 4.02
N VAL A 44 -5.11 -0.33 3.18
CA VAL A 44 -6.51 -0.16 3.60
C VAL A 44 -7.11 -1.50 4.00
N PHE A 45 -6.84 -2.56 3.24
CA PHE A 45 -7.25 -3.92 3.60
C PHE A 45 -6.63 -4.38 4.92
N GLY A 46 -5.35 -4.09 5.17
CA GLY A 46 -4.71 -4.41 6.44
C GLY A 46 -5.39 -3.74 7.63
N LEU A 47 -5.81 -2.47 7.47
CA LEU A 47 -6.60 -1.75 8.48
C LEU A 47 -8.00 -2.35 8.65
N LEU A 48 -8.66 -2.74 7.57
CA LEU A 48 -9.97 -3.40 7.62
C LEU A 48 -9.89 -4.75 8.35
N ILE A 49 -8.87 -5.56 8.05
CA ILE A 49 -8.62 -6.83 8.73
C ILE A 49 -8.36 -6.57 10.22
N TYR A 50 -7.52 -5.60 10.56
CA TYR A 50 -7.27 -5.22 11.95
C TYR A 50 -8.55 -4.76 12.66
N TYR A 51 -9.41 -4.00 11.99
CA TYR A 51 -10.66 -3.55 12.58
C TYR A 51 -11.62 -4.71 12.88
N ILE A 52 -11.78 -5.64 11.91
CA ILE A 52 -12.72 -6.77 12.02
C ILE A 52 -12.21 -7.82 13.01
N PHE A 53 -10.93 -8.19 12.93
CA PHE A 53 -10.36 -9.32 13.69
C PHE A 53 -9.52 -8.88 14.89
N GLY A 54 -9.00 -7.65 14.91
CA GLY A 54 -8.15 -7.14 15.99
C GLY A 54 -8.91 -6.71 17.24
N THR A 55 -10.25 -6.68 17.18
CA THR A 55 -11.13 -6.42 18.33
C THR A 55 -11.19 -7.61 19.31
N GLU A 56 -10.61 -8.77 19.00
CA GLU A 56 -10.63 -9.94 19.90
C GLU A 56 -9.60 -9.93 21.05
N ARG A 57 -9.14 -8.76 21.50
CA ARG A 57 -8.48 -8.65 22.82
C ARG A 57 -9.41 -8.01 23.84
N LYS A 58 -10.10 -8.92 24.54
CA LYS A 58 -10.74 -8.82 25.85
C LYS A 58 -9.92 -7.98 26.84
N ASP A 59 -10.64 -7.15 27.59
CA ASP A 59 -10.48 -6.78 29.01
C ASP A 59 -9.06 -6.75 29.60
#